data_AF-A0A0D3M0B7-F1
#
_entry.id   AF-A0A0D3M0B7-F1
#
_cell.length_a   1.000
_cell.length_b   1.000
_cell.length_c   1.000
_cell.angle_alpha   90.00
_cell.angle_beta   90.00
_cell.angle_gamma   90.00
#
_symmetry.space_group_name_H-M   'P 1'
#
loop_
_entity.id
_entity.type
_entity.pdbx_description
1 polymer ?
#
loop_
_entity_poly.entity_id
_entity_poly.type
_entity_poly.pdbx_seq_one_letter_code
_entity_poly.pdbx_strand_id
1 'polypeptide(L)'
;SLGLDIALGVGGLPRGRIVEIYGPESSGKTTLALHTVAEAQKKGGICAFVDAEHALDPVYARKLGVDLENLLISQPDTGEQALEICDTLVRSGAIDVLVVDSVAALTPRAEIEGEMGDSLPGLQARLMSQALRKLTASISRSNTMVIFINQ
;
A
#
# COMPACT_ATOMS: atom_id res chain seq x y z
N SER A 1 -5.83 -1.93 -16.60
CA SER A 1 -7.01 -1.68 -17.45
C SER A 1 -6.49 -0.95 -18.65
N LEU A 2 -6.79 -1.42 -19.87
CA LEU A 2 -6.22 -0.85 -21.10
C LEU A 2 -6.39 0.67 -21.19
N GLY A 3 -7.53 1.21 -20.75
CA GLY A 3 -7.78 2.65 -20.73
C GLY A 3 -6.85 3.42 -19.79
N LEU A 4 -6.57 2.89 -18.59
CA LEU A 4 -5.64 3.50 -17.64
C LEU A 4 -4.20 3.42 -18.16
N ASP A 5 -3.82 2.26 -18.72
CA ASP A 5 -2.46 2.04 -19.23
C ASP A 5 -2.12 2.99 -20.38
N ILE A 6 -3.10 3.27 -21.25
CA ILE A 6 -3.03 4.29 -22.30
C ILE A 6 -2.92 5.69 -21.69
N ALA A 7 -3.78 6.02 -20.72
CA ALA A 7 -3.81 7.35 -20.10
C ALA A 7 -2.50 7.70 -19.38
N LEU A 8 -1.81 6.71 -18.80
CA LEU A 8 -0.52 6.89 -18.14
C LEU A 8 0.64 7.14 -19.12
N GLY A 9 0.48 6.83 -20.42
CA GLY A 9 1.49 7.06 -21.46
C GLY A 9 2.73 6.16 -21.40
N VAL A 10 2.94 5.44 -20.29
CA VAL A 10 4.05 4.50 -20.06
C VAL A 10 3.61 3.03 -20.07
N GLY A 11 2.34 2.76 -20.36
CA GLY A 11 1.80 1.39 -20.49
C GLY A 11 1.46 0.70 -19.17
N GLY A 12 1.38 1.45 -18.06
CA GLY A 12 0.98 0.93 -16.75
C GLY A 12 1.61 1.69 -15.59
N LEU A 13 1.45 1.17 -14.38
CA LEU A 13 2.06 1.76 -13.18
C LEU A 13 3.59 1.50 -13.17
N PRO A 14 4.43 2.50 -12.80
CA PRO A 14 5.88 2.36 -12.84
C PRO A 14 6.44 1.55 -11.65
N ARG A 15 7.35 0.61 -11.94
CA ARG A 15 8.15 -0.10 -10.93
C ARG A 15 9.20 0.83 -10.28
N GLY A 16 9.65 0.49 -9.08
CA GLY A 16 10.65 1.27 -8.34
C GLY A 16 10.17 2.66 -7.94
N ARG A 17 8.85 2.87 -7.86
CA ARG A 17 8.21 4.16 -7.57
C ARG A 17 7.08 4.00 -6.57
N ILE A 18 6.72 5.13 -5.98
CA ILE A 18 5.53 5.29 -5.15
C ILE A 18 4.39 5.74 -6.06
N VAL A 19 3.23 5.11 -5.90
CA VAL A 19 1.96 5.43 -6.56
C VAL A 19 0.95 5.74 -5.47
N GLU A 20 0.15 6.79 -5.65
CA GLU A 20 -0.98 7.10 -4.79
C GLU A 20 -2.27 6.93 -5.58
N ILE A 21 -3.24 6.22 -4.99
CA ILE A 21 -4.60 6.07 -5.52
C ILE A 21 -5.54 6.67 -4.49
N TYR A 22 -6.14 7.81 -4.80
CA TYR A 22 -7.05 8.52 -3.90
C TYR A 22 -8.41 8.76 -4.55
N GLY A 23 -9.41 9.04 -3.71
CA GLY A 23 -10.76 9.36 -4.14
C GLY A 23 -11.82 8.88 -3.15
N PRO A 24 -13.10 9.18 -3.43
CA PRO A 24 -14.20 8.89 -2.51
C PRO A 24 -14.27 7.41 -2.08
N GLU A 25 -14.93 7.16 -0.96
CA GLU A 25 -15.31 5.81 -0.57
C GLU A 25 -16.06 5.11 -1.71
N SER A 26 -15.85 3.81 -1.89
CA SER A 26 -16.47 3.01 -2.95
C SER A 26 -16.18 3.45 -4.39
N SER A 27 -15.20 4.34 -4.63
CA SER A 27 -14.77 4.74 -5.98
C SER A 27 -13.95 3.68 -6.73
N GLY A 28 -13.61 2.55 -6.08
CA GLY A 28 -12.87 1.45 -6.70
C GLY A 28 -11.36 1.45 -6.46
N LYS A 29 -10.85 2.23 -5.49
CA LYS A 29 -9.42 2.30 -5.14
C LYS A 29 -8.80 0.93 -4.85
N THR A 30 -9.36 0.21 -3.89
CA THR A 30 -8.92 -1.14 -3.50
C THR A 30 -9.08 -2.13 -4.66
N THR A 31 -10.18 -2.03 -5.43
CA THR A 31 -10.36 -2.84 -6.65
C THR A 31 -9.23 -2.62 -7.66
N LEU A 32 -8.80 -1.39 -7.91
CA LEU A 32 -7.69 -1.08 -8.80
C LEU A 32 -6.34 -1.60 -8.27
N ALA A 33 -6.10 -1.46 -6.97
CA ALA A 33 -4.90 -1.99 -6.33
C ALA A 33 -4.85 -3.54 -6.40
N LEU A 34 -5.96 -4.21 -6.11
CA LEU A 34 -6.07 -5.68 -6.21
C LEU A 34 -5.91 -6.17 -7.64
N HIS A 35 -6.41 -5.44 -8.64
CA HIS A 35 -6.11 -5.75 -10.05
C HIS A 35 -4.62 -5.64 -10.36
N THR A 36 -3.93 -4.64 -9.79
CA THR A 36 -2.48 -4.49 -9.98
C THR A 36 -1.71 -5.64 -9.33
N VAL A 37 -2.13 -6.07 -8.14
CA VAL A 37 -1.60 -7.27 -7.46
C VAL A 37 -1.82 -8.51 -8.33
N ALA A 38 -3.04 -8.75 -8.79
CA ALA A 38 -3.37 -9.90 -9.63
C ALA A 38 -2.53 -9.94 -10.94
N GLU A 39 -2.37 -8.79 -11.61
CA GLU A 39 -1.55 -8.71 -12.83
C GLU A 39 -0.05 -8.91 -12.56
N ALA A 40 0.45 -8.51 -11.39
CA ALA A 40 1.83 -8.78 -10.99
C ALA A 40 2.05 -10.27 -10.66
N GLN A 41 1.13 -10.89 -9.92
CA GLN A 41 1.19 -12.33 -9.59
C GLN A 41 1.11 -13.20 -10.85
N LYS A 42 0.26 -12.85 -11.83
CA LYS A 42 0.20 -13.55 -13.14
C LYS A 42 1.53 -13.55 -13.89
N LYS A 43 2.39 -12.55 -13.63
CA LYS A 43 3.74 -12.46 -14.21
C LYS A 43 4.81 -13.15 -13.34
N GLY A 44 4.40 -13.88 -12.30
CA GLY A 44 5.28 -14.55 -11.34
C GLY A 44 5.84 -13.63 -10.26
N GLY A 45 5.33 -12.40 -10.13
CA GLY A 45 5.80 -11.44 -9.14
C GLY A 45 5.25 -11.69 -7.74
N ILE A 46 6.04 -11.38 -6.71
CA ILE A 46 5.64 -11.52 -5.31
C ILE A 46 4.98 -10.22 -4.85
N CYS A 47 3.81 -10.35 -4.23
CA CYS A 47 3.02 -9.20 -3.80
C CYS A 47 2.82 -9.21 -2.28
N ALA A 48 2.69 -8.01 -1.72
CA ALA A 48 2.35 -7.79 -0.32
C ALA A 48 1.20 -6.78 -0.19
N PHE A 49 0.39 -6.95 0.85
CA PHE A 49 -0.73 -6.10 1.18
C PHE A 49 -0.70 -5.78 2.68
N VAL A 50 -0.51 -4.51 3.01
CA VAL A 50 -0.60 -3.98 4.37
C VAL A 50 -2.00 -3.41 4.53
N ASP A 51 -2.87 -4.18 5.16
CA ASP A 51 -4.28 -3.88 5.41
C ASP A 51 -4.40 -3.16 6.75
N ALA A 52 -4.19 -1.85 6.74
CA ALA A 52 -4.37 -0.97 7.90
C ALA A 52 -5.85 -0.67 8.17
N GLU A 53 -6.72 -0.73 7.16
CA GLU A 53 -8.17 -0.56 7.33
C GLU A 53 -8.89 -1.82 7.87
N HIS A 54 -8.20 -2.97 7.90
CA HIS A 54 -8.75 -4.26 8.31
C HIS A 54 -10.02 -4.63 7.49
N ALA A 55 -10.05 -4.21 6.23
CA ALA A 55 -11.24 -4.21 5.38
C ALA A 55 -11.08 -5.07 4.12
N LEU A 56 -9.93 -5.75 3.94
CA LEU A 56 -9.71 -6.61 2.79
C LEU A 56 -10.65 -7.81 2.79
N ASP A 57 -11.55 -7.90 1.81
CA ASP A 57 -12.38 -9.09 1.57
C ASP A 57 -11.61 -10.13 0.72
N PRO A 58 -11.22 -11.28 1.29
CA PRO A 58 -10.50 -12.32 0.55
C PRO A 58 -11.34 -12.94 -0.57
N VAL A 59 -12.66 -13.09 -0.37
CA VAL A 59 -13.54 -13.66 -1.40
C VAL A 59 -13.59 -12.75 -2.62
N TYR A 60 -13.69 -11.44 -2.40
CA TYR A 60 -13.65 -10.45 -3.47
C TYR A 60 -12.29 -10.41 -4.17
N ALA A 61 -11.18 -10.36 -3.43
CA ALA A 61 -9.83 -10.38 -4.00
C ALA A 61 -9.58 -11.62 -4.89
N ARG A 62 -10.01 -12.80 -4.45
CA ARG A 62 -9.93 -14.04 -5.24
C ARG A 62 -10.73 -13.95 -6.54
N LYS A 63 -11.93 -13.34 -6.52
CA LYS A 63 -12.73 -13.11 -7.73
C LYS A 63 -12.05 -12.16 -8.73
N LEU A 64 -11.23 -11.22 -8.25
CA LEU A 64 -10.42 -10.35 -9.10
C LEU A 64 -9.15 -11.03 -9.66
N GLY A 65 -8.88 -12.28 -9.26
CA GLY A 65 -7.75 -13.07 -9.74
C GLY A 65 -6.49 -12.93 -8.89
N VAL A 66 -6.61 -12.43 -7.66
CA VAL A 66 -5.52 -12.43 -6.69
C VAL A 66 -5.30 -13.86 -6.18
N ASP A 67 -4.06 -14.31 -6.23
CA ASP A 67 -3.63 -15.54 -5.58
C ASP A 67 -3.36 -15.26 -4.10
N LEU A 68 -4.36 -15.55 -3.27
CA LEU A 68 -4.29 -15.30 -1.83
C LEU A 68 -3.31 -16.22 -1.09
N GLU A 69 -3.02 -17.40 -1.62
CA GLU A 69 -2.09 -18.33 -0.97
C GLU A 69 -0.65 -17.79 -1.04
N ASN A 70 -0.36 -17.05 -2.11
CA ASN A 70 0.94 -16.43 -2.36
C ASN A 70 0.95 -14.90 -2.13
N LEU A 71 -0.10 -14.34 -1.52
CA LEU A 71 -0.14 -12.93 -1.14
C LEU A 71 0.32 -12.78 0.31
N LEU A 72 1.38 -11.99 0.53
CA LEU A 72 1.79 -11.63 1.88
C LEU A 72 0.82 -10.59 2.44
N ILE A 73 0.10 -10.91 3.51
CA ILE A 73 -0.85 -9.99 4.15
C ILE A 73 -0.36 -9.65 5.55
N SER A 74 -0.42 -8.37 5.90
CA SER A 74 -0.15 -7.91 7.26
C SER A 74 -1.23 -6.93 7.70
N GLN A 75 -1.70 -7.09 8.93
CA GLN A 75 -2.65 -6.22 9.60
C GLN A 75 -1.95 -5.57 10.79
N PRO A 76 -1.39 -4.36 10.61
CA PRO A 76 -0.68 -3.65 11.67
C PRO A 76 -1.66 -3.02 12.66
N ASP A 77 -1.18 -2.83 13.89
CA ASP A 77 -1.84 -2.14 14.99
C ASP A 77 -1.58 -0.62 14.96
N THR A 78 -0.46 -0.17 14.40
CA THR A 78 -0.10 1.26 14.32
C THR A 78 0.49 1.66 12.98
N GLY A 79 0.43 2.96 12.67
CA GLY A 79 1.04 3.54 11.47
C GLY A 79 2.56 3.33 11.41
N GLU A 80 3.27 3.41 12.54
CA GLU A 80 4.70 3.11 12.61
C GLU A 80 4.98 1.66 12.21
N GLN A 81 4.25 0.71 12.78
CA GLN A 81 4.41 -0.71 12.50
C GLN A 81 4.14 -1.01 11.01
N ALA A 82 3.06 -0.45 10.46
CA ALA A 82 2.73 -0.58 9.04
C ALA A 82 3.88 -0.12 8.14
N LEU A 83 4.48 1.03 8.43
CA LEU A 83 5.56 1.61 7.64
C LEU A 83 6.90 0.88 7.85
N GLU A 84 7.15 0.31 9.03
CA GLU A 84 8.29 -0.58 9.30
C GLU A 84 8.18 -1.90 8.55
N ILE A 85 6.99 -2.50 8.48
CA ILE A 85 6.70 -3.67 7.66
C ILE A 85 6.98 -3.35 6.19
N CYS A 86 6.48 -2.19 5.70
CA CYS A 86 6.75 -1.72 4.34
C CYS A 86 8.26 -1.61 4.05
N ASP A 87 9.03 -0.96 4.93
CA ASP A 87 10.48 -0.78 4.73
C ASP A 87 11.22 -2.13 4.75
N THR A 88 10.84 -3.03 5.65
CA THR A 88 11.42 -4.38 5.74
C THR A 88 11.17 -5.18 4.46
N LEU A 89 9.93 -5.19 3.99
CA LEU A 89 9.53 -5.90 2.78
C LEU A 89 10.20 -5.34 1.53
N VAL A 90 10.25 -4.01 1.37
CA VAL A 90 10.94 -3.36 0.25
C VAL A 90 12.45 -3.64 0.29
N ARG A 91 13.08 -3.58 1.47
CA ARG A 91 14.54 -3.83 1.60
C ARG A 91 14.93 -5.28 1.35
N SER A 92 14.01 -6.24 1.50
CA SER A 92 14.27 -7.64 1.15
C SER A 92 14.61 -7.82 -0.33
N GLY A 93 14.15 -6.90 -1.19
CA GLY A 93 14.30 -7.00 -2.65
C GLY A 93 13.44 -8.11 -3.29
N ALA A 94 12.61 -8.81 -2.50
CA ALA A 94 11.79 -9.90 -2.99
C ALA A 94 10.41 -9.43 -3.47
N ILE A 95 9.94 -8.25 -3.06
CA ILE A 95 8.57 -7.78 -3.34
C ILE A 95 8.53 -6.97 -4.64
N ASP A 96 7.65 -7.37 -5.55
CA ASP A 96 7.37 -6.65 -6.78
C ASP A 96 6.35 -5.52 -6.54
N VAL A 97 5.20 -5.84 -5.95
CA VAL A 97 4.13 -4.87 -5.61
C VAL A 97 3.85 -4.92 -4.12
N LEU A 98 3.84 -3.76 -3.46
CA LEU A 98 3.35 -3.60 -2.10
C LEU A 98 2.20 -2.60 -2.10
N VAL A 99 1.06 -2.95 -1.49
CA VAL A 99 -0.08 -2.06 -1.29
C VAL A 99 -0.20 -1.71 0.19
N VAL A 100 -0.49 -0.46 0.50
CA VAL A 100 -0.87 0.04 1.84
C VAL A 100 -2.29 0.58 1.75
N ASP A 101 -3.23 -0.11 2.38
CA ASP A 101 -4.65 0.26 2.43
C ASP A 101 -5.08 0.53 3.87
N SER A 102 -5.17 1.78 4.35
CA SER A 102 -4.95 3.04 3.63
C SER A 102 -4.11 4.01 4.46
N VAL A 103 -3.66 5.10 3.84
CA VAL A 103 -2.92 6.17 4.52
C VAL A 103 -3.71 6.74 5.69
N ALA A 104 -5.03 6.92 5.53
CA ALA A 104 -5.89 7.46 6.57
C ALA A 104 -5.91 6.58 7.83
N ALA A 105 -5.73 5.26 7.68
CA ALA A 105 -5.66 4.30 8.78
C ALA A 105 -4.26 4.14 9.39
N LEU A 106 -3.25 4.87 8.92
CA LEU A 106 -1.90 4.87 9.52
C LEU A 106 -1.85 5.73 10.79
N THR A 107 -2.65 5.37 11.79
CA THR A 107 -2.77 6.10 13.05
C THR A 107 -1.49 5.93 13.88
N PRO A 108 -0.80 7.02 14.23
CA PRO A 108 0.39 6.96 15.07
C PRO A 108 0.08 6.36 16.45
N ARG A 109 1.02 5.60 17.02
CA ARG A 109 0.85 4.98 18.34
C ARG A 109 0.41 5.96 19.43
N ALA A 110 0.98 7.17 19.45
CA ALA A 110 0.65 8.18 20.44
C ALA A 110 -0.80 8.70 20.34
N GLU A 111 -1.43 8.58 19.17
CA GLU A 111 -2.85 8.91 18.98
C GLU A 111 -3.75 7.75 19.43
N ILE A 112 -3.32 6.51 19.24
CA ILE A 112 -4.05 5.31 19.72
C ILE A 112 -4.02 5.21 21.25
N GLU A 113 -2.89 5.54 21.87
CA GLU A 113 -2.72 5.52 23.33
C GLU A 113 -3.26 6.78 24.03
N GLY A 114 -3.57 7.84 23.27
CA GLY A 114 -4.09 9.10 23.76
C GLY A 114 -5.58 9.08 24.06
N GLU A 115 -6.10 10.17 24.62
CA GLU A 115 -7.53 10.34 24.86
C GLU A 115 -8.22 11.00 23.66
N MET A 116 -9.49 10.65 23.43
CA MET A 116 -10.28 11.29 22.38
C MET A 116 -10.42 12.79 22.66
N GLY A 117 -9.88 13.61 21.75
CA GLY A 117 -9.84 15.07 21.90
C GLY A 117 -8.44 15.62 22.19
N ASP A 118 -7.45 14.76 22.43
CA ASP A 118 -6.06 15.18 22.52
C ASP A 118 -5.58 15.82 21.22
N SER A 119 -4.93 16.97 21.32
CA SER A 119 -4.43 17.71 20.17
C SER A 119 -2.99 17.31 19.87
N LEU A 120 -2.80 16.48 18.84
CA LEU A 120 -1.50 16.06 18.32
C LEU A 120 -1.33 16.54 16.85
N PRO A 121 -1.29 17.86 16.60
CA PRO A 121 -1.38 18.41 15.25
C PRO A 121 -0.23 17.94 14.36
N GLY A 122 -0.59 17.37 13.20
CA GLY A 122 0.36 16.98 12.16
C GLY A 122 1.19 15.75 12.48
N LEU A 123 0.81 14.93 13.46
CA LEU A 123 1.56 13.73 13.84
C LEU A 123 1.68 12.72 12.68
N GLN A 124 0.56 12.39 12.04
CA GLN A 124 0.53 11.51 10.86
C GLN A 124 1.35 12.06 9.69
N ALA A 125 1.27 13.37 9.41
CA ALA A 125 2.05 14.01 8.36
C ALA A 125 3.57 13.92 8.61
N ARG A 126 4.00 14.06 9.87
CA ARG A 126 5.40 13.88 10.27
C ARG A 126 5.86 12.43 10.13
N LEU A 127 5.03 11.48 10.55
CA LEU A 127 5.27 10.05 10.41
C LEU A 127 5.49 9.68 8.93
N MET A 128 4.55 10.08 8.06
CA MET A 128 4.64 9.85 6.61
C MET A 128 5.87 10.51 6.00
N SER A 129 6.16 11.77 6.36
CA SER A 129 7.35 12.49 5.86
C SER A 129 8.66 11.78 6.21
N GLN A 130 8.75 11.21 7.42
CA GLN A 130 9.91 10.46 7.86
C GLN A 130 10.02 9.11 7.13
N ALA A 131 8.91 8.39 7.01
CA ALA A 131 8.87 7.09 6.36
C ALA A 131 9.17 7.18 4.86
N LEU A 132 8.52 8.09 4.13
CA LEU A 132 8.74 8.27 2.69
C LEU A 132 10.19 8.64 2.37
N ARG A 133 10.83 9.46 3.22
CA ARG A 133 12.25 9.81 3.06
C ARG A 133 13.16 8.57 3.14
N LYS A 134 12.85 7.61 4.03
CA LYS A 134 13.60 6.35 4.15
C LYS A 134 13.27 5.38 3.01
N LEU A 135 11.99 5.27 2.67
CA LEU A 135 11.47 4.31 1.70
C LEU A 135 11.90 4.62 0.26
N THR A 136 11.90 5.90 -0.15
CA THR A 136 12.13 6.30 -1.55
C THR A 136 13.39 5.68 -2.17
N ALA A 137 14.52 5.71 -1.44
CA ALA A 137 15.77 5.14 -1.92
C ALA A 137 15.73 3.60 -1.98
N SER A 138 15.09 2.96 -1.00
CA SER A 138 14.94 1.50 -0.96
C SER A 138 14.02 1.01 -2.08
N ILE A 139 12.90 1.70 -2.33
CA ILE A 139 11.93 1.42 -3.39
C ILE A 139 12.61 1.48 -4.76
N SER A 140 13.39 2.52 -5.03
CA SER A 140 14.13 2.66 -6.29
C SER A 140 15.14 1.53 -6.50
N ARG A 141 15.92 1.16 -5.46
CA ARG A 141 16.93 0.10 -5.55
C ARG A 141 16.36 -1.30 -5.69
N SER A 142 15.25 -1.59 -5.00
CA SER A 142 14.57 -2.89 -5.03
C SER A 142 13.70 -3.07 -6.28
N ASN A 143 13.43 -1.98 -7.01
CA ASN A 143 12.47 -1.95 -8.10
C ASN A 143 11.03 -2.31 -7.67
N THR A 144 10.73 -2.30 -6.37
CA THR A 144 9.37 -2.51 -5.83
C THR A 144 8.47 -1.35 -6.22
N MET A 145 7.25 -1.64 -6.64
CA MET A 145 6.17 -0.65 -6.76
C MET A 145 5.43 -0.59 -5.42
N VAL A 146 5.34 0.60 -4.82
CA VAL A 146 4.57 0.78 -3.59
C VAL A 146 3.35 1.64 -3.88
N ILE A 147 2.17 1.11 -3.59
CA ILE A 147 0.88 1.76 -3.80
C ILE A 147 0.32 2.17 -2.44
N PHE A 148 0.08 3.46 -2.24
CA PHE A 148 -0.68 3.96 -1.11
C PHE A 148 -2.12 4.25 -1.56
N ILE A 149 -3.10 3.68 -0.87
CA ILE A 149 -4.50 4.07 -1.01
C ILE A 149 -4.77 5.21 -0.04
N ASN A 150 -5.50 6.23 -0.49
CA ASN A 150 -5.86 7.38 0.32
C ASN A 150 -7.34 7.76 0.11
N GLN A 151 -7.93 8.46 1.08
CA GLN A 151 -9.33 8.88 1.06
C GLN A 151 -9.48 10.29 0.47
#